data_AF-L5M231-F1
#
_entry.id   AF-L5M231-F1
#
_cell.length_a   1.000
_cell.length_b   1.000
_cell.length_c   1.000
_cell.angle_alpha   90.00
_cell.angle_beta   90.00
_cell.angle_gamma   90.00
#
_symmetry.space_group_name_H-M   'P 1'
#
loop_
_entity.id
_entity.type
_entity.pdbx_description
1 polymer ?
#
loop_
_entity_poly.entity_id
_entity_poly.type
_entity_poly.pdbx_seq_one_letter_code
_entity_poly.pdbx_strand_id
1 'polypeptide(L)'
;MAGALSDMHSLEEECLLLCQHQPGAAQDTSPLNNFNWDHCGKMEPACKRHFIQDTCLYECSPNLGPWIQQVNDSWRRERFRNVPLCKEDCESWWEDCRTSYTCKNNWHKGWNWTSGSNKCPVEAVCRPFESYFPTPVALCEGLWSHSYQVSQYSRGSGRCIQMWFEPAQGNPNEEVARFYALAMTSRAMLHGIGPLLLSLALMLQLWLLD
;
A
#
# COMPACT_ATOMS: atom_id res chain seq x y z
N MET A 1 -16.72 25.99 -1.52
CA MET A 1 -15.80 24.98 -2.08
C MET A 1 -14.47 24.91 -1.33
N ALA A 2 -13.84 26.02 -0.93
CA ALA A 2 -12.62 25.99 -0.11
C ALA A 2 -12.82 25.39 1.30
N GLY A 3 -13.98 25.61 1.95
CA GLY A 3 -14.27 25.07 3.29
C GLY A 3 -14.30 23.53 3.35
N ALA A 4 -14.98 22.87 2.41
CA ALA A 4 -15.10 21.41 2.39
C ALA A 4 -13.77 20.69 2.12
N LEU A 5 -12.85 21.30 1.36
CA LEU A 5 -11.49 20.76 1.14
C LEU A 5 -10.62 20.93 2.38
N SER A 6 -10.77 22.04 3.12
CA SER A 6 -10.08 22.25 4.40
C SER A 6 -10.56 21.29 5.48
N ASP A 7 -11.86 21.01 5.54
CA ASP A 7 -12.45 20.09 6.52
C ASP A 7 -12.05 18.63 6.25
N MET A 8 -11.92 18.23 4.98
CA MET A 8 -11.45 16.90 4.58
C MET A 8 -9.97 16.70 4.91
N HIS A 9 -9.12 17.70 4.63
CA HIS A 9 -7.70 17.68 4.99
C HIS A 9 -7.48 17.62 6.51
N SER A 10 -8.35 18.24 7.30
CA SER A 10 -8.31 18.19 8.78
C SER A 10 -8.63 16.80 9.33
N LEU A 11 -9.65 16.12 8.78
CA LEU A 11 -10.03 14.76 9.21
C LEU A 11 -8.99 13.70 8.81
N GLU A 12 -8.27 13.93 7.70
CA GLU A 12 -7.19 13.07 7.20
C GLU A 12 -5.93 13.15 8.07
N GLU A 13 -5.50 14.37 8.41
CA GLU A 13 -4.42 14.56 9.38
C GLU A 13 -4.80 14.00 10.75
N GLU A 14 -6.06 14.16 11.18
CA GLU A 14 -6.57 13.53 12.40
C GLU A 14 -6.51 11.99 12.34
N CYS A 15 -6.87 11.35 11.22
CA CYS A 15 -6.80 9.89 11.07
C CYS A 15 -5.34 9.40 11.18
N LEU A 16 -4.42 10.04 10.48
CA LEU A 16 -2.99 9.72 10.52
C LEU A 16 -2.38 10.02 11.91
N LEU A 17 -2.74 11.14 12.54
CA LEU A 17 -2.31 11.51 13.89
C LEU A 17 -2.85 10.54 14.95
N LEU A 18 -4.12 10.16 14.87
CA LEU A 18 -4.73 9.15 15.75
C LEU A 18 -3.97 7.83 15.67
N CYS A 19 -3.58 7.44 14.46
CA CYS A 19 -2.79 6.26 14.15
C CYS A 19 -1.34 6.31 14.68
N GLN A 20 -0.68 7.47 14.59
CA GLN A 20 0.69 7.66 15.08
C GLN A 20 0.77 7.80 16.60
N HIS A 21 -0.30 8.30 17.24
CA HIS A 21 -0.38 8.49 18.69
C HIS A 21 -1.04 7.31 19.42
N GLN A 22 -1.42 6.22 18.75
CA GLN A 22 -1.78 4.98 19.47
C GLN A 22 -0.49 4.39 20.07
N PRO A 23 -0.27 4.46 21.40
CA PRO A 23 0.75 3.63 22.00
C PRO A 23 0.24 2.20 21.85
N GLY A 24 0.96 1.34 21.13
CA GLY A 24 0.61 -0.07 21.02
C GLY A 24 0.49 -0.70 22.41
N ALA A 25 -0.72 -0.77 22.96
CA ALA A 25 -1.02 -1.39 24.25
C ALA A 25 -2.55 -1.52 24.47
N ALA A 26 -3.26 -2.33 23.66
CA ALA A 26 -4.52 -2.98 24.11
C ALA A 26 -5.20 -3.92 23.09
N GLN A 27 -4.85 -3.92 21.79
CA GLN A 27 -5.57 -4.76 20.83
C GLN A 27 -4.62 -5.64 20.01
N ASP A 28 -4.62 -6.93 20.35
CA ASP A 28 -3.91 -8.00 19.62
C ASP A 28 -4.53 -8.27 18.24
N THR A 29 -5.71 -7.71 18.00
CA THR A 29 -6.46 -7.78 16.76
C THR A 29 -6.69 -6.38 16.19
N SER A 30 -6.46 -6.19 14.89
CA SER A 30 -6.89 -4.97 14.20
C SER A 30 -8.41 -4.77 14.37
N PRO A 31 -8.89 -3.60 14.84
CA PRO A 31 -10.32 -3.33 15.06
C PRO A 31 -11.16 -3.46 13.78
N LEU A 32 -10.53 -3.29 12.62
CA LEU A 32 -11.22 -3.21 11.33
C LEU A 32 -11.54 -4.57 10.74
N ASN A 33 -10.74 -5.61 11.05
CA ASN A 33 -10.86 -6.93 10.41
C ASN A 33 -10.66 -8.13 11.36
N ASN A 34 -10.59 -7.91 12.68
CA ASN A 34 -10.23 -8.94 13.67
C ASN A 34 -8.95 -9.70 13.31
N PHE A 35 -8.01 -9.03 12.66
CA PHE A 35 -6.78 -9.64 12.20
C PHE A 35 -5.79 -9.77 13.36
N ASN A 36 -5.49 -11.01 13.74
CA ASN A 36 -4.54 -11.41 14.75
C ASN A 36 -3.11 -11.40 14.20
N TRP A 37 -2.31 -10.44 14.67
CA TRP A 37 -0.89 -10.33 14.36
C TRP A 37 -0.08 -11.44 15.04
N ASP A 38 -0.56 -11.99 16.15
CA ASP A 38 0.12 -12.99 16.98
C ASP A 38 -0.27 -14.45 16.61
N HIS A 39 -0.53 -14.72 15.32
CA HIS A 39 -0.99 -16.03 14.84
C HIS A 39 0.05 -17.16 14.97
N CYS A 40 1.32 -16.81 15.21
CA CYS A 40 2.43 -17.75 15.47
C CYS A 40 3.10 -17.49 16.83
N GLY A 41 2.35 -16.96 17.80
CA GLY A 41 2.89 -16.46 19.07
C GLY A 41 3.05 -14.94 19.06
N LYS A 42 3.52 -14.39 20.19
CA LYS A 42 3.65 -12.93 20.36
C LYS A 42 4.61 -12.35 19.31
N MET A 43 4.10 -11.45 18.49
CA MET A 43 4.90 -10.65 17.55
C MET A 43 5.70 -9.60 18.31
N GLU A 44 6.94 -9.37 17.87
CA GLU A 44 7.79 -8.34 18.45
C GLU A 44 7.15 -6.95 18.31
N PRO A 45 7.17 -6.10 19.35
CA PRO A 45 6.55 -4.77 19.28
C PRO A 45 7.08 -3.91 18.13
N ALA A 46 8.38 -4.00 17.83
CA ALA A 46 9.03 -3.30 16.72
C ALA A 46 8.54 -3.80 15.34
N CYS A 47 8.14 -5.06 15.22
CA CYS A 47 7.49 -5.59 14.03
C CYS A 47 6.02 -5.15 13.96
N LYS A 48 5.28 -5.29 15.07
CA LYS A 48 3.85 -4.96 15.16
C LYS A 48 3.57 -3.50 14.83
N ARG A 49 4.46 -2.56 15.20
CA ARG A 49 4.31 -1.14 14.82
C ARG A 49 4.25 -0.89 13.31
N HIS A 50 4.96 -1.68 12.49
CA HIS A 50 4.92 -1.52 11.04
C HIS A 50 3.59 -1.97 10.45
N PHE A 51 3.01 -3.05 10.98
CA PHE A 51 1.66 -3.49 10.58
C PHE A 51 0.57 -2.51 10.99
N ILE A 52 0.73 -1.84 12.13
CA ILE A 52 -0.14 -0.73 12.54
C ILE A 52 0.02 0.42 11.54
N GLN A 53 1.26 0.84 11.24
CA GLN A 53 1.50 1.94 10.30
C GLN A 53 1.03 1.64 8.88
N ASP A 54 1.16 0.40 8.42
CA ASP A 54 0.59 -0.10 7.16
C ASP A 54 -0.92 0.02 7.13
N THR A 55 -1.59 -0.43 8.19
CA THR A 55 -3.04 -0.27 8.33
C THR A 55 -3.42 1.21 8.27
N CYS A 56 -2.67 2.08 8.93
CA CYS A 56 -2.93 3.52 8.92
C CYS A 56 -2.74 4.15 7.56
N LEU A 57 -1.69 3.79 6.82
CA LEU A 57 -1.52 4.23 5.44
C LEU A 57 -2.67 3.75 4.56
N TYR A 58 -3.11 2.50 4.72
CA TYR A 58 -4.20 1.91 3.95
C TYR A 58 -5.54 2.61 4.19
N GLU A 59 -5.88 2.89 5.46
CA GLU A 59 -7.19 3.40 5.85
C GLU A 59 -7.28 4.92 5.76
N CYS A 60 -6.19 5.64 6.06
CA CYS A 60 -6.22 7.08 6.22
C CYS A 60 -5.61 7.87 5.05
N SER A 61 -4.75 7.28 4.23
CA SER A 61 -3.98 8.10 3.26
C SER A 61 -4.82 8.54 2.07
N PRO A 62 -4.99 9.86 1.85
CA PRO A 62 -5.66 10.38 0.65
C PRO A 62 -4.76 10.31 -0.60
N ASN A 63 -3.48 9.96 -0.42
CA ASN A 63 -2.45 10.08 -1.45
C ASN A 63 -2.21 8.77 -2.21
N LEU A 64 -3.04 7.74 -1.99
CA LEU A 64 -2.91 6.45 -2.68
C LEU A 64 -3.71 6.37 -4.00
N GLY A 65 -4.49 7.41 -4.33
CA GLY A 65 -5.35 7.49 -5.51
C GLY A 65 -4.74 6.96 -6.82
N PRO A 66 -3.48 7.32 -7.20
CA PRO A 66 -2.86 6.86 -8.45
C PRO A 66 -2.73 5.33 -8.59
N TRP A 67 -2.81 4.59 -7.48
CA TRP A 67 -2.62 3.14 -7.45
C TRP A 67 -3.90 2.36 -7.15
N ILE A 68 -5.03 3.05 -6.98
CA ILE A 68 -6.33 2.42 -6.75
C ILE A 68 -6.77 1.72 -8.04
N GLN A 69 -7.15 0.45 -7.92
CA GLN A 69 -7.65 -0.38 -9.00
C GLN A 69 -8.96 -1.06 -8.58
N GLN A 70 -9.89 -1.15 -9.53
CA GLN A 70 -11.12 -1.93 -9.37
C GLN A 70 -10.77 -3.42 -9.24
N VAL A 71 -11.43 -4.10 -8.31
CA VAL A 71 -11.32 -5.54 -8.07
C VAL A 71 -12.70 -6.15 -7.92
N ASN A 72 -12.83 -7.41 -8.33
CA ASN A 72 -14.06 -8.16 -8.22
C ASN A 72 -14.00 -9.12 -7.01
N ASP A 73 -13.73 -8.57 -5.83
CA ASP A 73 -13.72 -9.32 -4.57
C ASP A 73 -15.08 -9.19 -3.87
N SER A 74 -15.51 -10.21 -3.13
CA SER A 74 -16.83 -10.21 -2.45
C SER A 74 -17.00 -9.14 -1.37
N TRP A 75 -15.89 -8.57 -0.88
CA TRP A 75 -15.85 -7.69 0.29
C TRP A 75 -15.30 -6.30 0.01
N ARG A 76 -14.79 -6.04 -1.20
CA ARG A 76 -14.31 -4.71 -1.61
C ARG A 76 -14.41 -4.54 -3.12
N ARG A 77 -14.64 -3.30 -3.55
CA ARG A 77 -14.69 -2.93 -4.97
C ARG A 77 -13.36 -2.41 -5.49
N GLU A 78 -12.54 -1.87 -4.60
CA GLU A 78 -11.28 -1.22 -4.94
C GLU A 78 -10.20 -1.63 -3.97
N ARG A 79 -8.95 -1.63 -4.45
CA ARG A 79 -7.75 -1.75 -3.62
C ARG A 79 -6.62 -0.98 -4.28
N PHE A 80 -5.60 -0.61 -3.52
CA PHE A 80 -4.36 -0.23 -4.17
C PHE A 80 -3.52 -1.44 -4.60
N ARG A 81 -2.75 -1.23 -5.67
CA ARG A 81 -1.76 -2.17 -6.21
C ARG A 81 -0.51 -1.44 -6.64
N ASN A 82 0.64 -2.07 -6.41
CA ASN A 82 1.95 -1.59 -6.82
C ASN A 82 2.26 -0.16 -6.34
N VAL A 83 1.82 0.18 -5.13
CA VAL A 83 2.20 1.46 -4.50
C VAL A 83 3.73 1.46 -4.31
N PRO A 84 4.46 2.49 -4.79
CA PRO A 84 5.91 2.53 -4.80
C PRO A 84 6.44 2.82 -3.40
N LEU A 85 6.51 1.81 -2.55
CA LEU A 85 6.97 1.97 -1.16
C LEU A 85 8.45 2.39 -1.15
N CYS A 86 8.81 3.38 -0.33
CA CYS A 86 10.20 3.79 -0.20
C CYS A 86 11.08 2.65 0.31
N LYS A 87 12.31 2.60 -0.21
CA LYS A 87 13.27 1.55 0.09
C LYS A 87 13.47 1.35 1.60
N GLU A 88 13.72 2.43 2.34
CA GLU A 88 14.02 2.37 3.77
C GLU A 88 12.83 1.93 4.61
N ASP A 89 11.61 2.30 4.23
CA ASP A 89 10.37 1.86 4.91
C ASP A 89 10.20 0.34 4.77
N CYS A 90 10.49 -0.22 3.59
CA CYS A 90 10.44 -1.66 3.38
C CYS A 90 11.58 -2.40 4.11
N GLU A 91 12.81 -1.90 4.03
CA GLU A 91 13.98 -2.51 4.68
C GLU A 91 13.84 -2.53 6.20
N SER A 92 13.40 -1.41 6.80
CA SER A 92 13.19 -1.32 8.25
C SER A 92 12.04 -2.22 8.74
N TRP A 93 10.95 -2.32 7.98
CA TRP A 93 9.88 -3.27 8.29
C TRP A 93 10.39 -4.71 8.33
N TRP A 94 11.13 -5.12 7.30
CA TRP A 94 11.68 -6.46 7.24
C TRP A 94 12.68 -6.75 8.37
N GLU A 95 13.58 -5.81 8.65
CA GLU A 95 14.57 -5.92 9.72
C GLU A 95 13.89 -6.13 11.09
N ASP A 96 12.94 -5.27 11.44
CA ASP A 96 12.26 -5.32 12.74
C ASP A 96 11.40 -6.57 12.92
N CYS A 97 10.99 -7.20 11.81
CA CYS A 97 10.23 -8.45 11.82
C CYS A 97 11.08 -9.71 11.78
N ARG A 98 12.41 -9.65 11.56
CA ARG A 98 13.26 -10.83 11.33
C ARG A 98 13.10 -11.92 12.38
N THR A 99 12.95 -11.55 13.65
CA THR A 99 12.84 -12.48 14.80
C THR A 99 11.39 -12.86 15.14
N SER A 100 10.40 -12.21 14.52
CA SER A 100 8.99 -12.61 14.65
C SER A 100 8.72 -13.88 13.82
N TYR A 101 7.54 -14.48 14.03
CA TYR A 101 7.16 -15.73 13.36
C TYR A 101 5.89 -15.56 12.53
N THR A 102 5.81 -16.33 11.44
CA THR A 102 4.60 -16.47 10.63
C THR A 102 4.50 -17.87 10.06
N CYS A 103 3.36 -18.19 9.45
CA CYS A 103 3.10 -19.47 8.80
C CYS A 103 2.75 -19.31 7.31
N LYS A 104 2.78 -18.08 6.78
CA LYS A 104 2.35 -17.75 5.42
C LYS A 104 3.16 -16.58 4.84
N ASN A 105 3.40 -16.62 3.53
CA ASN A 105 4.01 -15.53 2.76
C ASN A 105 2.98 -14.63 2.03
N ASN A 106 1.68 -14.91 2.21
CA ASN A 106 0.60 -14.09 1.67
C ASN A 106 -0.53 -14.04 2.70
N TRP A 107 -0.70 -12.87 3.30
CA TRP A 107 -1.64 -12.62 4.39
C TRP A 107 -2.98 -12.08 3.90
N HIS A 108 -3.12 -11.88 2.60
CA HIS A 108 -4.38 -11.47 2.00
C HIS A 108 -5.45 -12.58 2.07
N LYS A 109 -5.04 -13.84 1.91
CA LYS A 109 -5.98 -14.95 1.72
C LYS A 109 -5.48 -16.28 2.29
N GLY A 110 -6.41 -17.22 2.44
CA GLY A 110 -6.11 -18.59 2.88
C GLY A 110 -5.75 -18.67 4.35
N TRP A 111 -6.41 -17.87 5.18
CA TRP A 111 -6.43 -18.02 6.64
C TRP A 111 -7.61 -18.92 7.05
N ASN A 112 -7.48 -19.57 8.19
CA ASN A 112 -8.62 -20.21 8.85
C ASN A 112 -9.32 -19.19 9.76
N TRP A 113 -10.58 -18.88 9.46
CA TRP A 113 -11.40 -17.89 10.20
C TRP A 113 -12.48 -18.51 11.09
N THR A 114 -12.50 -19.84 11.25
CA THR A 114 -13.54 -20.56 12.03
C THR A 114 -13.70 -20.07 13.47
N SER A 115 -12.64 -19.50 14.06
CA SER A 115 -12.63 -18.95 15.42
C SER A 115 -13.00 -17.46 15.52
N GLY A 116 -13.37 -16.81 14.41
CA GLY A 116 -13.64 -15.37 14.35
C GLY A 116 -12.41 -14.45 14.23
N SER A 117 -11.20 -15.02 14.32
CA SER A 117 -9.91 -14.39 14.00
C SER A 117 -9.10 -15.29 13.07
N ASN A 118 -8.14 -14.74 12.33
CA ASN A 118 -7.28 -15.54 11.46
C ASN A 118 -6.35 -16.45 12.28
N LYS A 119 -6.34 -17.73 11.88
CA LYS A 119 -5.41 -18.76 12.35
C LYS A 119 -4.68 -19.38 11.16
N CYS A 120 -3.48 -19.88 11.42
CA CYS A 120 -2.72 -20.64 10.45
C CYS A 120 -3.55 -21.82 9.89
N PRO A 121 -3.46 -22.12 8.59
CA PRO A 121 -3.99 -23.35 8.01
C PRO A 121 -3.44 -24.58 8.73
N VAL A 122 -4.19 -25.69 8.74
CA VAL A 122 -3.89 -26.90 9.53
C VAL A 122 -2.48 -27.45 9.30
N GLU A 123 -1.96 -27.36 8.08
CA GLU A 123 -0.64 -27.89 7.69
C GLU A 123 0.46 -26.82 7.69
N ALA A 124 0.11 -25.56 7.96
CA ALA A 124 1.08 -24.46 7.93
C ALA A 124 1.90 -24.42 9.22
N VAL A 125 3.22 -24.47 9.09
CA VAL A 125 4.15 -24.50 10.23
C VAL A 125 4.66 -23.09 10.52
N CYS A 126 4.59 -22.68 11.79
CA CYS A 126 5.20 -21.41 12.20
C CYS A 126 6.72 -21.47 12.09
N ARG A 127 7.31 -20.51 11.37
CA ARG A 127 8.76 -20.32 11.19
C ARG A 127 9.11 -18.84 11.36
N PRO A 128 10.39 -18.50 11.58
CA PRO A 128 10.83 -17.11 11.56
C PRO A 128 10.39 -16.42 10.26
N PHE A 129 10.07 -15.13 10.34
CA PHE A 129 9.61 -14.33 9.21
C PHE A 129 10.51 -14.48 7.98
N GLU A 130 11.83 -14.49 8.19
CA GLU A 130 12.83 -14.64 7.13
C GLU A 130 12.69 -15.96 6.33
N SER A 131 12.12 -17.01 6.94
CA SER A 131 11.84 -18.27 6.22
C SER A 131 10.75 -18.14 5.16
N TYR A 132 9.76 -17.27 5.40
CA TYR A 132 8.67 -16.99 4.46
C TYR A 132 8.93 -15.76 3.58
N PHE A 133 9.77 -14.85 4.08
CA PHE A 133 10.13 -13.58 3.45
C PHE A 133 11.66 -13.41 3.49
N PRO A 134 12.40 -14.04 2.57
CA PRO A 134 13.87 -14.08 2.62
C PRO A 134 14.55 -12.74 2.32
N THR A 135 13.81 -11.75 1.82
CA THR A 135 14.32 -10.40 1.52
C THR A 135 13.26 -9.34 1.86
N PRO A 136 13.65 -8.06 2.03
CA PRO A 136 12.68 -6.97 2.20
C PRO A 136 11.63 -6.93 1.07
N VAL A 137 12.06 -7.06 -0.18
CA VAL A 137 11.17 -7.09 -1.34
C VAL A 137 10.16 -8.25 -1.24
N ALA A 138 10.60 -9.43 -0.83
CA ALA A 138 9.70 -10.58 -0.65
C ALA A 138 8.61 -10.29 0.40
N LEU A 139 8.94 -9.58 1.48
CA LEU A 139 7.96 -9.13 2.47
C LEU A 139 7.00 -8.11 1.86
N CYS A 140 7.51 -6.95 1.45
CA CYS A 140 6.67 -5.79 1.13
C CYS A 140 5.77 -6.04 -0.08
N GLU A 141 6.26 -6.79 -1.09
CA GLU A 141 5.45 -7.11 -2.28
C GLU A 141 4.59 -8.36 -2.06
N GLY A 142 5.07 -9.36 -1.32
CA GLY A 142 4.40 -10.65 -1.17
C GLY A 142 3.27 -10.65 -0.15
N LEU A 143 3.51 -10.03 1.01
CA LEU A 143 2.64 -10.08 2.20
C LEU A 143 1.18 -9.75 1.87
N TRP A 144 0.94 -8.64 1.17
CA TRP A 144 -0.40 -8.18 0.80
C TRP A 144 -0.78 -8.43 -0.67
N SER A 145 -0.14 -9.39 -1.34
CA SER A 145 -0.39 -9.74 -2.75
C SER A 145 -0.22 -8.55 -3.71
N HIS A 146 0.97 -7.93 -3.71
CA HIS A 146 1.34 -6.77 -4.54
C HIS A 146 0.47 -5.53 -4.30
N SER A 147 0.10 -5.29 -3.05
CA SER A 147 -0.35 -3.96 -2.63
C SER A 147 0.78 -2.95 -2.80
N TYR A 148 2.00 -3.30 -2.39
CA TYR A 148 3.20 -2.52 -2.65
C TYR A 148 4.05 -3.11 -3.77
N GLN A 149 4.83 -2.22 -4.38
CA GLN A 149 5.99 -2.52 -5.19
C GLN A 149 7.15 -1.71 -4.60
N VAL A 150 8.28 -2.35 -4.29
CA VAL A 150 9.37 -1.62 -3.63
C VAL A 150 10.06 -0.71 -4.64
N SER A 151 10.14 0.56 -4.30
CA SER A 151 10.82 1.55 -5.12
C SER A 151 12.33 1.49 -4.91
N GLN A 152 13.10 1.78 -5.96
CA GLN A 152 14.53 2.04 -5.84
C GLN A 152 14.84 3.40 -5.19
N TYR A 153 13.83 4.29 -5.11
CA TYR A 153 13.99 5.61 -4.55
C TYR A 153 13.92 5.58 -3.03
N SER A 154 14.76 6.40 -2.42
CA SER A 154 14.78 6.62 -0.98
C SER A 154 13.73 7.63 -0.53
N ARG A 155 13.45 7.63 0.77
CA ARG A 155 12.62 8.65 1.44
C ARG A 155 13.05 10.08 1.08
N GLY A 156 12.09 10.99 0.98
CA GLY A 156 12.33 12.40 0.63
C GLY A 156 12.63 12.66 -0.85
N SER A 157 12.67 11.64 -1.70
CA SER A 157 12.91 11.80 -3.15
C SER A 157 11.72 12.41 -3.92
N GLY A 158 10.53 12.45 -3.32
CA GLY A 158 9.28 12.77 -4.02
C GLY A 158 8.85 11.68 -5.02
N ARG A 159 9.43 10.47 -4.98
CA ARG A 159 9.20 9.39 -5.97
C ARG A 159 8.75 8.06 -5.38
N CYS A 160 8.58 7.98 -4.07
CA CYS A 160 8.09 6.80 -3.36
C CYS A 160 7.21 7.22 -2.19
N ILE A 161 6.25 6.37 -1.84
CA ILE A 161 5.35 6.56 -0.71
C ILE A 161 6.07 6.16 0.58
N GLN A 162 6.02 7.05 1.57
CA GLN A 162 6.53 6.82 2.92
C GLN A 162 5.39 6.37 3.81
N MET A 163 5.59 5.27 4.54
CA MET A 163 4.68 4.84 5.60
C MET A 163 4.88 5.68 6.85
N TRP A 164 6.13 6.06 7.14
CA TRP A 164 6.48 6.87 8.31
C TRP A 164 6.86 8.29 7.91
N PHE A 165 6.36 9.31 8.60
CA PHE A 165 6.80 10.70 8.45
C PHE A 165 6.33 11.53 9.65
N GLU A 166 6.99 12.66 9.89
CA GLU A 166 6.60 13.61 10.94
C GLU A 166 5.52 14.56 10.42
N PRO A 167 4.28 14.53 10.94
CA PRO A 167 3.19 15.39 10.43
C PRO A 167 3.52 16.88 10.53
N ALA A 168 4.25 17.28 11.56
CA ALA A 168 4.68 18.67 11.75
C ALA A 168 5.59 19.18 10.61
N GLN A 169 6.17 18.30 9.80
CA GLN A 169 6.97 18.64 8.63
C GLN A 169 6.18 18.55 7.31
N GLY A 170 4.88 18.29 7.39
CA GLY A 170 4.00 18.07 6.25
C GLY A 170 4.01 16.62 5.74
N ASN A 171 2.97 16.24 5.01
CA ASN A 171 2.83 14.91 4.43
C ASN A 171 3.62 14.80 3.11
N PRO A 172 4.72 14.03 3.04
CA PRO A 172 5.56 13.93 1.85
C PRO A 172 4.87 13.17 0.70
N ASN A 173 3.79 12.43 0.97
CA ASN A 173 3.11 11.63 -0.03
C ASN A 173 2.23 12.45 -0.98
N GLU A 174 1.90 13.70 -0.63
CA GLU A 174 1.16 14.61 -1.51
C GLU A 174 1.93 14.86 -2.81
N GLU A 175 3.22 15.20 -2.71
CA GLU A 175 4.08 15.43 -3.87
C GLU A 175 4.20 14.17 -4.74
N VAL A 176 4.38 13.01 -4.08
CA VAL A 176 4.53 11.72 -4.75
C VAL A 176 3.27 11.38 -5.53
N ALA A 177 2.10 11.49 -4.92
CA ALA A 177 0.82 11.23 -5.58
C ALA A 177 0.61 12.15 -6.78
N ARG A 178 0.92 13.44 -6.62
CA ARG A 178 0.84 14.43 -7.71
C ARG A 178 1.76 14.06 -8.87
N PHE A 179 3.00 13.66 -8.57
CA PHE A 179 3.96 13.26 -9.59
C PHE A 179 3.46 12.08 -10.43
N TYR A 180 2.97 11.00 -9.78
CA TYR A 180 2.50 9.83 -10.49
C TYR A 180 1.17 10.06 -11.23
N ALA A 181 0.23 10.83 -10.66
CA ALA A 181 -1.02 11.19 -11.32
C ALA A 181 -0.79 11.92 -12.66
N LEU A 182 0.15 12.88 -12.68
CA LEU A 182 0.54 13.61 -13.89
C LEU A 182 1.20 12.69 -14.93
N ALA A 183 2.10 11.81 -14.49
CA ALA A 183 2.77 10.85 -15.36
C ALA A 183 1.78 9.89 -16.03
N MET A 184 0.78 9.38 -15.29
CA MET A 184 -0.24 8.49 -15.82
C MET A 184 -1.15 9.19 -16.84
N THR A 185 -1.56 10.43 -16.54
CA THR A 185 -2.40 11.24 -17.44
C THR A 185 -1.69 11.53 -18.77
N SER A 186 -0.40 11.88 -18.73
CA SER A 186 0.39 12.13 -19.94
C SER A 186 0.53 10.89 -20.82
N ARG A 187 0.72 9.69 -20.22
CA ARG A 187 0.74 8.43 -20.97
C ARG A 187 -0.61 8.13 -21.61
N ALA A 188 -1.72 8.39 -20.92
CA ALA A 188 -3.05 8.18 -21.49
C ALA A 188 -3.28 9.09 -22.72
N MET A 189 -2.87 10.36 -22.65
CA MET A 189 -2.96 11.27 -23.81
C MET A 189 -2.12 10.81 -25.00
N LEU A 190 -0.88 10.37 -24.77
CA LEU A 190 -0.01 9.87 -25.85
C LEU A 190 -0.60 8.65 -26.56
N HIS A 191 -1.23 7.73 -25.83
CA HIS A 191 -1.92 6.57 -26.43
C HIS A 191 -3.21 6.96 -27.17
N GLY A 192 -3.88 8.06 -26.78
CA GLY A 192 -5.08 8.56 -27.45
C GLY A 192 -4.79 9.32 -28.76
N ILE A 193 -3.66 10.03 -28.84
CA ILE A 193 -3.30 10.85 -30.00
C ILE A 193 -2.72 10.01 -31.14
N GLY A 194 -1.99 8.93 -30.84
CA GLY A 194 -1.36 8.06 -31.85
C GLY A 194 -2.34 7.51 -32.90
N PRO A 195 -3.45 6.85 -32.49
CA PRO A 195 -4.45 6.32 -33.41
C PRO A 195 -5.17 7.42 -34.21
N LEU A 196 -5.37 8.60 -33.61
CA LEU A 196 -6.05 9.74 -34.23
C LEU A 196 -5.19 10.38 -35.32
N LEU A 197 -3.89 10.54 -35.09
CA LEU A 197 -2.95 11.07 -36.09
C LEU A 197 -2.74 10.07 -37.23
N LEU A 198 -2.70 8.77 -36.95
CA LEU A 198 -2.63 7.70 -37.96
C LEU A 198 -3.87 7.67 -38.85
N SER A 199 -5.07 7.82 -38.27
CA SER A 199 -6.31 7.87 -39.04
C SER A 199 -6.41 9.16 -39.88
N LEU A 200 -6.03 10.32 -39.32
CA LEU A 200 -5.93 11.58 -40.06
C LEU A 200 -4.94 11.49 -41.23
N ALA A 201 -3.77 10.86 -41.02
CA ALA A 201 -2.78 10.66 -42.08
C ALA A 201 -3.29 9.72 -43.19
N LEU A 202 -3.97 8.63 -42.83
CA LEU A 202 -4.61 7.73 -43.80
C LEU A 202 -5.67 8.46 -44.63
N MET A 203 -6.53 9.24 -43.97
CA MET A 203 -7.58 10.01 -44.65
C MET A 203 -6.99 11.07 -45.59
N LEU A 204 -5.91 11.75 -45.19
CA LEU A 204 -5.20 12.71 -46.06
C LEU A 204 -4.57 12.03 -47.28
N GLN A 205 -4.01 10.82 -47.11
CA GLN A 205 -3.45 10.05 -48.22
C GLN A 205 -4.52 9.62 -49.21
N LEU A 206 -5.65 9.09 -48.73
CA LEU A 206 -6.81 8.75 -49.57
C LEU A 206 -7.33 9.95 -50.37
N TRP A 207 -7.39 11.13 -49.75
CA TRP A 207 -7.86 12.36 -50.39
C TRP A 207 -6.91 12.94 -51.45
N LEU A 208 -5.62 12.57 -51.42
CA LEU A 208 -4.62 12.98 -52.41
C LEU A 208 -4.52 12.00 -53.59
N LEU A 209 -5.17 10.83 -53.49
CA LEU A 209 -5.18 9.76 -54.48
C LEU A 209 -6.45 9.78 -55.37
N ASP A 210 -7.45 10.59 -55.02
CA ASP A 210 -8.65 10.93 -55.80
C ASP A 210 -8.49 12.31 -56.50
#